data_AF-A0A1J5BFD1-F1
#
_entry.id   AF-A0A1J5BFD1-F1
#
_cell.length_a   1.000
_cell.length_b   1.000
_cell.length_c   1.000
_cell.angle_alpha   90.00
_cell.angle_beta   90.00
_cell.angle_gamma   90.00
#
_symmetry.space_group_name_H-M   'P 1'
#
loop_
_entity.id
_entity.type
_entity.pdbx_description
1 polymer ?
#
loop_
_entity_poly.entity_id
_entity_poly.type
_entity_poly.pdbx_seq_one_letter_code
_entity_poly.pdbx_strand_id
1 'polypeptide(L)' 'MHRLAIQTEVMLYQFRKQIPTDCSTAKSIDRNDPWDRVATFAKDDGFLKLAEQLEKSKYQLLEQTH' A
#
# COMPACT_ATOMS: atom_id res chain seq x y z
N MET A 1 6.50 13.47 -8.61
CA MET A 1 5.88 13.40 -7.28
C MET A 1 4.40 13.00 -7.31
N HIS A 2 3.46 13.84 -7.78
CA HIS A 2 2.01 13.56 -7.62
C HIS A 2 1.47 12.31 -8.35
N ARG A 3 1.95 11.99 -9.56
CA ARG A 3 1.37 10.90 -10.36
C ARG A 3 1.52 9.52 -9.72
N LEU A 4 2.73 9.19 -9.22
CA LEU A 4 2.99 7.89 -8.59
C LEU A 4 2.16 7.75 -7.30
N ALA A 5 2.14 8.79 -6.47
CA ALA A 5 1.31 8.82 -5.28
C ALA A 5 -0.17 8.55 -5.61
N ILE A 6 -0.75 9.28 -6.58
CA ILE A 6 -2.14 9.08 -6.99
C ILE A 6 -2.36 7.65 -7.52
N GLN A 7 -1.45 7.10 -8.31
CA GLN A 7 -1.57 5.74 -8.85
C GLN A 7 -1.56 4.68 -7.74
N THR A 8 -0.68 4.85 -6.74
CA THR A 8 -0.59 3.93 -5.61
C THR A 8 -1.82 4.03 -4.71
N GLU A 9 -2.35 5.23 -4.46
CA GLU A 9 -3.61 5.42 -3.72
C GLU A 9 -4.81 4.78 -4.44
N VAL A 10 -4.90 4.95 -5.77
CA VAL A 10 -5.95 4.29 -6.57
C VAL A 10 -5.83 2.78 -6.49
N MET A 11 -4.61 2.24 -6.56
CA MET A 11 -4.34 0.80 -6.43
C MET A 11 -4.77 0.28 -5.05
N LEU A 12 -4.42 0.99 -3.96
CA LEU A 12 -4.84 0.65 -2.60
C LEU A 12 -6.36 0.65 -2.46
N TYR A 13 -7.03 1.67 -3.00
CA TYR A 13 -8.49 1.74 -2.97
C TYR A 13 -9.16 0.57 -3.71
N GLN A 14 -8.62 0.14 -4.86
CA GLN A 14 -9.14 -1.02 -5.59
C GLN A 14 -8.83 -2.34 -4.87
N PHE A 15 -7.65 -2.46 -4.28
CA PHE A 15 -7.25 -3.65 -3.51
C PHE A 15 -8.12 -3.82 -2.27
N ARG A 16 -8.40 -2.72 -1.56
CA ARG A 16 -9.24 -2.72 -0.35
C ARG A 16 -10.64 -3.31 -0.59
N LYS A 17 -11.19 -3.17 -1.79
CA LYS A 17 -12.49 -3.75 -2.17
C LYS A 17 -12.47 -5.27 -2.36
N GLN A 18 -11.29 -5.88 -2.42
CA GLN A 18 -11.09 -7.29 -2.76
C GLN A 18 -10.66 -8.15 -1.57
N ILE A 19 -10.46 -7.55 -0.40
CA ILE A 19 -9.98 -8.25 0.81
C ILE A 19 -11.01 -8.22 1.94
N PRO A 20 -10.98 -9.20 2.85
CA PRO A 20 -11.81 -9.21 4.06
C PRO A 20 -11.62 -7.93 4.90
N THR A 21 -12.70 -7.39 5.45
CA THR A 21 -12.67 -6.13 6.21
C THR A 21 -12.00 -6.25 7.59
N ASP A 22 -11.86 -7.47 8.09
CA ASP A 22 -11.35 -7.79 9.41
C ASP A 22 -9.82 -8.01 9.43
N CYS A 23 -9.18 -8.16 8.28
CA CYS A 23 -7.73 -8.31 8.20
C CYS A 23 -7.00 -7.00 8.53
N SER A 24 -5.72 -7.12 8.90
CA SER A 24 -4.92 -6.00 9.36
C SER A 24 -4.64 -5.01 8.23
N THR A 25 -4.43 -5.52 7.02
CA THR A 25 -4.21 -4.74 5.80
C THR A 25 -5.40 -3.86 5.48
N ALA A 26 -6.63 -4.40 5.53
CA ALA A 26 -7.85 -3.64 5.29
C ALA A 26 -7.99 -2.47 6.27
N LYS A 27 -7.79 -2.75 7.56
CA LYS A 27 -7.84 -1.73 8.61
C LYS A 27 -6.75 -0.67 8.45
N SER A 28 -5.57 -1.05 7.98
CA SER A 28 -4.45 -0.13 7.76
C SER A 28 -4.72 0.80 6.57
N ILE A 29 -5.27 0.26 5.48
CA ILE A 29 -5.72 1.07 4.32
C ILE A 29 -6.83 2.02 4.75
N ASP A 30 -7.84 1.55 5.50
CA ASP A 30 -8.97 2.38 5.95
C ASP A 30 -8.55 3.54 6.87
N ARG A 31 -7.41 3.40 7.55
CA ARG A 31 -6.81 4.44 8.40
C ARG A 31 -5.89 5.40 7.64
N ASN A 32 -5.69 5.20 6.34
CA ASN A 32 -4.68 5.90 5.55
C ASN A 32 -3.27 5.83 6.18
N ASP A 33 -2.91 4.66 6.69
CA ASP A 33 -1.55 4.44 7.21
C ASP A 33 -0.49 4.61 6.09
N PRO A 34 0.76 4.94 6.45
CA PRO A 34 1.86 5.01 5.48
C PRO A 34 2.07 3.69 4.74
N TRP A 35 2.52 3.76 3.48
CA TRP A 35 2.68 2.59 2.62
C TRP A 35 3.55 1.47 3.22
N ASP A 36 4.58 1.77 4.01
CA ASP A 36 5.39 0.72 4.68
C ASP A 36 4.60 -0.07 5.72
N ARG A 37 3.72 0.63 6.44
CA ARG A 37 2.90 0.01 7.47
C ARG A 37 1.84 -0.87 6.83
N VAL A 38 1.22 -0.38 5.76
CA VAL A 38 0.30 -1.18 4.94
C VAL A 38 1.04 -2.38 4.35
N ALA A 39 2.27 -2.21 3.86
CA ALA A 39 3.09 -3.30 3.33
C ALA A 39 3.44 -4.35 4.39
N THR A 40 3.69 -3.93 5.63
CA THR A 40 3.97 -4.84 6.75
C THR A 40 2.75 -5.72 7.04
N PHE A 41 1.56 -5.11 7.22
CA PHE A 41 0.34 -5.88 7.41
C PHE A 41 -0.03 -6.73 6.19
N ALA A 42 0.27 -6.24 4.98
CA ALA A 42 0.09 -7.02 3.76
C ALA A 42 0.98 -8.27 3.75
N LYS A 43 2.20 -8.22 4.30
CA LYS A 43 3.03 -9.43 4.47
C LYS A 43 2.42 -10.40 5.48
N ASP A 44 1.98 -9.88 6.63
CA ASP A 44 1.39 -10.68 7.70
C ASP A 44 0.09 -11.38 7.26
N ASP A 45 -0.74 -10.71 6.48
CA ASP A 45 -1.99 -11.25 5.92
C ASP A 45 -1.77 -12.10 4.64
N GLY A 46 -0.52 -12.23 4.15
CA GLY A 46 -0.16 -13.04 2.98
C GLY A 46 -0.34 -12.36 1.61
N PHE A 47 -0.64 -11.07 1.57
CA PHE A 47 -0.73 -10.24 0.36
C PHE A 47 0.65 -9.79 -0.15
N LEU A 48 1.56 -10.73 -0.38
CA LEU A 48 2.97 -10.46 -0.70
C LEU A 48 3.15 -9.53 -1.90
N LYS A 49 2.36 -9.71 -2.98
CA LYS A 49 2.43 -8.84 -4.18
C LYS A 49 2.05 -7.39 -3.88
N LEU A 50 1.08 -7.17 -3.00
CA LEU A 50 0.71 -5.82 -2.59
C LEU A 50 1.87 -5.17 -1.82
N ALA A 51 2.44 -5.90 -0.86
CA ALA A 51 3.55 -5.42 -0.05
C ALA A 51 4.75 -5.01 -0.92
N GLU A 52 5.18 -5.89 -1.85
CA GLU A 52 6.26 -5.60 -2.80
C GLU A 52 5.98 -4.35 -3.64
N GLN A 53 4.75 -4.18 -4.11
CA GLN A 53 4.38 -3.03 -4.93
C GLN A 53 4.37 -1.71 -4.15
N LEU A 54 3.97 -1.73 -2.87
CA LEU A 54 4.02 -0.58 -1.98
C LEU A 54 5.46 -0.17 -1.64
N GLU A 55 6.31 -1.14 -1.32
CA GLU A 55 7.74 -0.91 -1.04
C GLU A 55 8.44 -0.30 -2.27
N LYS A 56 8.18 -0.86 -3.46
CA LYS A 56 8.69 -0.32 -4.71
C LYS A 56 8.20 1.12 -4.95
N SER A 57 6.91 1.36 -4.77
CA SER A 57 6.33 2.71 -4.97
C SER A 57 6.96 3.73 -4.03
N LYS A 58 7.17 3.36 -2.76
CA LYS A 58 7.84 4.23 -1.79
C LYS A 58 9.28 4.50 -2.19
N TYR A 59 10.04 3.47 -2.54
CA TYR A 59 11.43 3.62 -2.96
C TYR A 59 11.55 4.56 -4.17
N GLN A 60 10.70 4.38 -5.19
CA GLN A 60 10.65 5.26 -6.36
C GLN A 60 10.26 6.70 -6.01
N LEU A 61 9.38 6.91 -5.02
CA LEU A 61 9.02 8.25 -4.55
C LEU A 61 10.21 8.94 -3.85
N LEU A 62 10.99 8.19 -3.06
CA LEU A 62 12.18 8.68 -2.39
C LEU A 62 13.31 9.02 -3.38
N GLU A 63 13.59 8.15 -4.35
CA GLU A 63 14.62 8.38 -5.37
C GLU A 63 14.35 9.62 -6.23
N GLN A 64 13.08 9.96 -6.46
CA GLN A 64 12.69 11.14 -7.22
C GLN A 64 12.67 12.45 -6.41
N THR A 65 13.01 12.37 -5.11
CA THR A 65 13.13 13.54 -4.21
C THR A 65 14.59 14.02 -4.09
N HIS A 66 15.55 13.26 -4.63
CA HIS A 66 16.97 13.63 -4.74
C HIS A 66 17.30 14.10 -6.16
#